data_AF-A0A920QFK7-F1
#
_entry.id   AF-A0A920QFK7-F1
#
_cell.length_a   1.000
_cell.length_b   1.000
_cell.length_c   1.000
_cell.angle_alpha   90.00
_cell.angle_beta   90.00
_cell.angle_gamma   90.00
#
_symmetry.space_group_name_H-M   'P 1'
#
loop_
_entity.id
_entity.type
_entity.pdbx_description
1 polymer ?
#
loop_
_entity_poly.entity_id
_entity_poly.type
_entity_poly.pdbx_seq_one_letter_code
_entity_poly.pdbx_strand_id
1 'polypeptide(L)' 'MGIKFHKPTSPGRRGMSGFVFEEITTKVPEKSQLAPLKKKGGRNNNGE' A
#
# COMPACT_ATOMS: atom_id res chain seq x y z
N MET A 1 16.36 -0.78 -0.95
CA MET A 1 15.00 -1.32 -1.19
C MET A 1 15.03 -2.52 -2.13
N GLY A 2 14.56 -3.68 -1.68
CA GLY A 2 14.51 -4.92 -2.49
C GLY A 2 13.12 -5.26 -3.01
N ILE A 3 13.06 -5.92 -4.17
CA ILE A 3 11.85 -6.53 -4.74
C ILE A 3 11.86 -8.03 -4.40
N LYS A 4 10.78 -8.51 -3.79
CA LYS A 4 10.52 -9.93 -3.53
C LYS A 4 9.50 -10.47 -4.50
N PHE A 5 9.92 -11.48 -5.26
CA PHE A 5 9.02 -12.29 -6.06
C PHE A 5 8.37 -13.35 -5.18
N HIS A 6 7.04 -13.47 -5.26
CA HIS A 6 6.31 -14.48 -4.50
C HIS A 6 6.32 -15.82 -5.23
N LYS A 7 6.40 -16.92 -4.46
CA LYS A 7 6.21 -18.27 -5.02
C LYS A 7 4.80 -18.39 -5.61
N PRO A 8 4.64 -19.02 -6.79
CA PRO A 8 3.35 -19.16 -7.47
C PRO A 8 2.46 -20.22 -6.82
N THR A 9 2.05 -20.01 -5.56
CA THR A 9 1.19 -20.95 -4.81
C THR A 9 -0.29 -20.89 -5.21
N SER A 10 -0.68 -19.88 -5.99
CA SER A 10 -2.03 -19.72 -6.56
C SER A 10 -1.94 -18.91 -7.87
N PRO A 11 -2.96 -18.99 -8.76
CA PRO A 11 -2.95 -18.25 -10.03
C PRO A 11 -2.76 -16.74 -9.87
N GLY A 12 -3.45 -16.12 -8.89
CA GLY A 12 -3.33 -14.69 -8.61
C GLY A 12 -1.97 -14.28 -8.02
N ARG A 13 -1.19 -15.23 -7.52
CA ARG A 13 0.17 -14.97 -7.01
C ARG A 13 1.26 -15.16 -8.08
N ARG A 14 0.91 -15.71 -9.26
CA ARG A 14 1.86 -15.85 -10.37
C ARG A 14 2.26 -14.47 -10.90
N GLY A 15 3.56 -14.22 -11.02
CA GLY A 15 4.10 -12.93 -11.45
C GLY A 15 3.97 -11.81 -10.40
N MET A 16 3.45 -12.09 -9.21
CA MET A 16 3.33 -11.09 -8.16
C MET A 16 4.70 -10.76 -7.55
N SER A 17 5.04 -9.48 -7.54
CA SER A 17 6.18 -8.91 -6.83
C SER A 17 5.72 -7.95 -5.74
N GLY A 18 6.48 -7.85 -4.65
CA GLY A 18 6.27 -6.87 -3.59
C GLY A 18 7.58 -6.28 -3.10
N PHE A 19 7.53 -5.23 -2.30
CA PHE A 19 8.72 -4.67 -1.64
C PHE A 19 9.01 -5.41 -0.33
N VAL A 20 10.29 -5.50 0.05
CA VAL A 20 10.72 -6.16 1.30
C VAL A 20 10.67 -5.22 2.50
N PHE A 21 10.58 -3.91 2.29
CA PHE A 21 10.44 -2.88 3.33
C PHE A 21 11.52 -2.91 4.44
N GLU A 22 12.74 -3.38 4.14
CA GLU A 22 13.83 -3.53 5.12
C GLU A 22 14.26 -2.21 5.78
N GLU A 23 14.07 -1.09 5.09
CA GLU A 23 14.41 0.25 5.59
C GLU A 23 13.33 0.85 6.49
N ILE A 24 12.13 0.26 6.56
CA ILE A 24 11.04 0.75 7.40
C ILE A 24 11.27 0.29 8.84
N THR A 25 11.70 1.20 9.70
CA THR A 25 12.06 0.92 11.10
C THR A 25 10.86 0.84 12.04
N THR A 26 9.75 1.49 11.70
CA THR A 26 8.57 1.59 12.56
C THR A 26 7.29 1.33 11.78
N LYS A 27 6.36 0.59 12.38
CA LYS A 27 5.08 0.20 11.75
C LYS A 27 3.93 1.17 12.00
N VAL A 28 4.02 1.96 13.07
CA VAL A 28 2.95 2.87 13.51
C VAL A 28 3.41 4.32 13.34
N PRO A 29 2.70 5.15 12.56
CA PRO A 29 3.05 6.56 12.39
C PRO A 29 2.71 7.40 13.62
N GLU A 30 3.31 8.58 13.75
CA GLU A 30 3.04 9.49 14.87
C GLU A 30 1.61 10.03 14.83
N LYS A 31 0.84 9.80 15.90
CA LYS A 31 -0.59 10.15 15.97
C LYS A 31 -0.86 11.65 15.81
N SER A 32 0.03 12.51 16.29
CA SER A 32 -0.08 13.98 16.19
C SER A 32 0.00 14.50 14.76
N GLN A 33 0.63 13.74 13.86
CA GLN A 33 0.82 14.10 12.46
C GLN A 33 -0.22 13.46 11.52
N LEU A 34 -1.21 12.76 12.06
CA LEU A 34 -2.26 12.11 11.27
C LEU A 34 -3.47 13.02 11.09
N ALA A 35 -4.06 12.96 9.90
CA ALA A 35 -5.36 13.55 9.59
C ALA A 35 -6.26 12.50 8.90
N PRO A 36 -7.59 12.54 9.08
CA PRO A 36 -8.48 11.62 8.41
C PRO A 36 -8.54 11.92 6.90
N LEU A 37 -8.28 10.89 6.08
CA LEU A 37 -8.37 10.98 4.62
C LEU A 37 -9.70 10.38 4.13
N LYS A 38 -10.62 11.23 3.68
CA LYS A 38 -11.90 10.78 3.09
C LYS A 38 -11.68 10.27 1.67
N LYS A 39 -12.21 9.07 1.37
CA LYS A 39 -12.21 8.51 0.02
C LYS A 39 -13.24 9.24 -0.85
N LYS A 40 -12.82 9.73 -2.02
CA LYS A 40 -13.69 10.43 -2.97
C LYS A 40 -14.38 9.51 -3.99
N GLY A 41 -13.94 8.25 -4.09
CA GLY A 41 -14.54 7.26 -4.99
C GLY A 41 -14.51 7.64 -6.47
N GLY A 42 -13.53 8.44 -6.88
CA GLY A 42 -13.38 8.93 -8.26
C GLY A 42 -14.11 10.23 -8.57
N ARG A 43 -14.92 10.77 -7.63
CA ARG A 43 -15.72 11.97 -7.86
C ARG A 43 -15.04 13.26 -7.41
N ASN A 44 -15.26 14.33 -8.16
CA ASN A 44 -14.91 15.69 -7.81
C ASN A 44 -16.01 16.35 -6.93
N ASN A 45 -15.87 17.65 -6.68
CA ASN A 45 -16.82 18.44 -5.88
C ASN A 45 -18.18 18.69 -6.55
N ASN A 46 -18.28 18.49 -7.87
CA ASN A 46 -19.53 18.56 -8.64
C ASN A 46 -20.22 17.19 -8.76
N GLY A 47 -19.57 16.11 -8.30
CA GLY A 47 -20.10 14.74 -8.35
C GLY A 47 -19.71 13.94 -9.60
N GLU A 48 -18.94 14.55 -10.51
CA GLU A 48 -18.37 13.92 -11.71
C GLU A 48 -17.08 13.15 -11.39
#